data_AF-A0A2E9CFJ2-F1
#
_entry.id   AF-A0A2E9CFJ2-F1
#
_cell.length_a   1.000
_cell.length_b   1.000
_cell.length_c   1.000
_cell.angle_alpha   90.00
_cell.angle_beta   90.00
_cell.angle_gamma   90.00
#
_symmetry.space_group_name_H-M   'P 1'
#
loop_
_entity.id
_entity.type
_entity.pdbx_description
1 polymer ?
#
loop_
_entity_poly.entity_id
_entity_poly.type
_entity_poly.pdbx_seq_one_letter_code
_entity_poly.pdbx_strand_id
1 'polypeptide(L)'
;MNNDQIIGLIMSFLALLGILLEFFFLIIQPLADSSILSSLPSSQYWALAIPLFLGVLGVLSIILWIGMTMYRTPPPEAWDFEDFEDSNTEEN
;
A
#
# COMPACT_ATOMS: atom_id res chain seq x y z
N MET A 1 4.61 -14.04 15.04
CA MET A 1 4.19 -13.39 13.79
C MET A 1 4.21 -14.45 12.72
N ASN A 2 3.07 -14.71 12.08
CA ASN A 2 3.04 -15.63 10.94
C ASN A 2 3.72 -14.98 9.73
N ASN A 3 4.25 -15.79 8.82
CA ASN A 3 4.95 -15.31 7.62
C ASN A 3 4.10 -14.29 6.85
N ASP A 4 2.79 -14.51 6.78
CA ASP A 4 1.85 -13.62 6.09
C ASP A 4 1.75 -12.21 6.70
N GLN A 5 1.83 -12.12 8.04
CA GLN A 5 1.84 -10.84 8.74
C GLN A 5 3.15 -10.07 8.48
N ILE A 6 4.26 -10.78 8.35
CA ILE A 6 5.56 -10.18 8.00
C ILE A 6 5.52 -9.65 6.56
N ILE A 7 4.95 -10.41 5.62
CA ILE A 7 4.72 -9.94 4.24
C ILE A 7 3.87 -8.67 4.24
N GLY A 8 2.75 -8.65 4.98
CA GLY A 8 1.87 -7.48 5.07
C GLY A 8 2.59 -6.25 5.61
N LEU A 9 3.42 -6.43 6.64
CA LEU A 9 4.25 -5.35 7.20
C LEU A 9 5.26 -4.81 6.19
N ILE A 10 5.98 -5.69 5.48
CA ILE A 10 6.97 -5.29 4.47
C ILE A 10 6.30 -4.51 3.34
N MET A 11 5.17 -4.99 2.83
CA MET A 11 4.40 -4.30 1.79
C MET A 11 3.95 -2.91 2.23
N SER A 12 3.44 -2.79 3.47
CA SER A 12 3.03 -1.50 4.03
C SER A 12 4.20 -0.54 4.17
N PHE A 13 5.35 -1.05 4.63
CA PHE A 13 6.56 -0.24 4.78
C PHE A 13 7.10 0.25 3.43
N LEU A 14 7.14 -0.63 2.42
CA LEU A 14 7.57 -0.26 1.07
C LEU A 14 6.62 0.75 0.43
N ALA A 15 5.30 0.58 0.62
CA ALA A 15 4.32 1.55 0.13
C ALA A 15 4.47 2.91 0.81
N LEU A 16 4.66 2.94 2.14
CA LEU A 16 4.90 4.17 2.88
C LEU A 16 6.20 4.85 2.41
N LEU A 17 7.28 4.08 2.25
CA LEU A 17 8.55 4.58 1.76
C LEU A 17 8.38 5.16 0.34
N GLY A 18 7.64 4.47 -0.53
CA GLY A 18 7.31 4.95 -1.87
C GLY A 18 6.58 6.30 -1.86
N ILE A 19 5.57 6.45 -1.00
CA ILE A 19 4.81 7.70 -0.83
C ILE A 19 5.74 8.84 -0.38
N LEU A 20 6.63 8.57 0.58
CA LEU A 20 7.57 9.58 1.09
C LEU A 20 8.59 9.99 0.02
N LEU A 21 9.14 9.03 -0.72
CA LEU A 21 10.07 9.31 -1.81
C LEU A 21 9.40 10.10 -2.92
N GLU A 22 8.20 9.68 -3.32
CA GLU A 22 7.42 10.40 -4.32
C GLU A 22 7.13 11.84 -3.87
N PHE A 23 6.59 12.02 -2.67
CA PHE A 23 6.32 13.36 -2.14
C PHE A 23 7.58 14.23 -2.11
N PHE A 24 8.70 13.65 -1.67
CA PHE A 24 9.97 14.36 -1.62
C PHE A 24 10.47 14.77 -3.01
N PHE A 25 10.55 13.84 -3.96
CA PHE A 25 11.09 14.11 -5.30
C PHE A 25 10.13 14.92 -6.18
N LEU A 26 8.83 14.67 -6.11
CA LEU A 26 7.85 15.29 -7.00
C LEU A 26 7.36 16.65 -6.50
N ILE A 27 7.34 16.87 -5.19
CA ILE A 27 6.78 18.09 -4.58
C ILE A 27 7.88 18.93 -3.91
N ILE A 28 8.65 18.37 -2.99
CA ILE A 28 9.61 19.14 -2.19
C ILE A 28 10.82 19.60 -3.02
N GLN A 29 11.39 18.70 -3.81
CA GLN A 29 12.61 18.94 -4.56
C GLN A 29 12.51 20.05 -5.64
N PRO A 30 11.45 20.11 -6.47
CA PRO A 30 11.22 21.23 -7.39
C PRO A 30 10.88 22.54 -6.69
N LEU A 31 10.37 22.52 -5.44
CA LEU A 31 10.17 23.73 -4.64
C LEU A 31 11.49 24.36 -4.17
N ALA A 32 12.53 23.54 -4.02
CA ALA A 32 13.85 23.96 -3.55
C ALA A 32 14.82 24.30 -4.72
N ASP A 33 14.30 24.59 -5.92
CA ASP A 33 15.05 24.95 -7.15
C ASP A 33 16.16 23.97 -7.58
N SER A 34 16.14 22.74 -7.05
CA SER A 34 17.19 21.74 -7.32
C SER A 34 16.72 20.60 -8.23
N SER A 35 15.55 20.75 -8.88
CA SER A 35 14.85 19.71 -9.64
C SER A 35 15.73 18.88 -10.59
N ILE A 36 15.71 17.54 -10.46
CA ILE A 36 16.30 16.63 -11.47
C ILE A 36 15.55 16.75 -12.82
N LEU A 37 14.29 17.20 -12.76
CA LEU A 37 13.39 17.44 -13.90
C LEU A 37 13.31 18.94 -14.28
N SER A 38 14.36 19.72 -14.01
CA SER A 38 14.45 21.18 -14.25
C SER A 38 14.37 21.62 -15.72
N SER A 39 14.27 20.66 -16.65
CA SER A 39 14.13 20.94 -18.09
C SER A 39 12.77 21.52 -18.51
N LEU A 40 11.73 21.40 -17.66
CA LEU A 40 10.38 21.86 -17.98
C LEU A 40 10.08 23.25 -17.38
N PRO A 41 9.34 24.12 -18.11
CA PRO A 41 8.75 25.32 -17.53
C PRO A 41 7.88 24.98 -16.31
N SER A 42 7.95 25.79 -15.26
CA SER A 42 7.29 25.50 -13.97
C SER A 42 5.80 25.17 -14.12
N SER A 43 5.07 25.87 -14.99
CA SER A 43 3.63 25.61 -15.24
C SER A 43 3.37 24.22 -15.82
N GLN A 44 4.21 23.77 -16.75
CA GLN A 44 4.10 22.44 -17.37
C GLN A 44 4.48 21.33 -16.39
N TYR A 45 5.50 21.59 -15.55
CA TYR A 45 5.88 20.67 -14.48
C TYR A 45 4.70 20.39 -13.54
N TRP A 46 4.06 21.43 -13.00
CA TRP A 46 2.94 21.26 -12.07
C TRP A 46 1.71 20.61 -12.70
N ALA A 47 1.45 20.89 -13.97
CA ALA A 47 0.37 20.25 -14.72
C ALA A 47 0.56 18.73 -14.85
N LEU A 48 1.81 18.25 -14.88
CA LEU A 48 2.14 16.81 -14.92
C LEU A 48 2.30 16.21 -13.52
N ALA A 49 2.96 16.93 -12.60
CA ALA A 49 3.31 16.43 -11.28
C ALA A 49 2.07 16.12 -10.44
N ILE A 50 1.05 16.99 -10.46
CA ILE A 50 -0.14 16.80 -9.61
C ILE A 50 -0.93 15.54 -10.00
N PRO A 51 -1.30 15.30 -11.28
CA PRO A 51 -2.00 14.08 -11.66
C PRO A 51 -1.17 12.81 -11.43
N LEU A 52 0.14 12.87 -11.71
CA LEU A 52 1.05 11.75 -11.48
C LEU A 52 1.09 11.39 -9.98
N PHE A 53 1.27 12.40 -9.13
CA PHE A 53 1.25 12.26 -7.68
C PHE A 53 -0.03 11.61 -7.18
N LEU A 54 -1.19 12.11 -7.61
CA LEU A 54 -2.48 11.56 -7.19
C LEU A 54 -2.67 10.11 -7.65
N GLY A 55 -2.24 9.78 -8.86
CA GLY A 55 -2.34 8.42 -9.40
C GLY A 55 -1.51 7.41 -8.60
N VAL A 56 -0.22 7.71 -8.41
CA VAL A 56 0.70 6.82 -7.69
C VAL A 56 0.36 6.78 -6.20
N LEU A 57 0.06 7.92 -5.58
CA LEU A 57 -0.41 7.99 -4.18
C LEU A 57 -1.64 7.11 -3.98
N GLY A 58 -2.59 7.11 -4.92
CA GLY A 58 -3.79 6.27 -4.85
C GLY A 58 -3.44 4.77 -4.82
N VAL A 59 -2.58 4.31 -5.74
CA VAL A 59 -2.14 2.91 -5.80
C VAL A 59 -1.37 2.51 -4.55
N LEU A 60 -0.40 3.32 -4.12
CA LEU A 60 0.41 3.04 -2.93
C LEU A 60 -0.42 3.06 -1.66
N SER A 61 -1.41 3.95 -1.57
CA SER A 61 -2.34 4.00 -0.43
C SER A 61 -3.18 2.73 -0.32
N ILE A 62 -3.61 2.16 -1.46
CA ILE A 62 -4.31 0.86 -1.48
C ILE A 62 -3.38 -0.26 -1.01
N ILE A 63 -2.13 -0.31 -1.49
CA ILE A 63 -1.16 -1.34 -1.06
C ILE A 63 -0.87 -1.22 0.43
N LEU A 64 -0.69 0.01 0.93
CA LEU A 64 -0.48 0.29 2.35
C LEU A 64 -1.68 -0.15 3.19
N TRP A 65 -2.89 0.12 2.72
CA TRP A 65 -4.11 -0.34 3.38
C TRP A 65 -4.17 -1.88 3.43
N ILE A 66 -3.94 -2.56 2.31
CA ILE A 66 -3.95 -4.04 2.24
C ILE A 66 -2.90 -4.63 3.17
N GLY A 67 -1.66 -4.16 3.11
CA GLY A 67 -0.59 -4.66 3.98
C GLY A 67 -0.91 -4.44 5.47
N MET A 68 -1.52 -3.31 5.82
CA MET A 68 -1.96 -3.03 7.18
C MET A 68 -3.09 -3.96 7.61
N THR A 69 -4.05 -4.26 6.73
CA THR A 69 -5.11 -5.24 7.04
C THR A 69 -4.53 -6.65 7.25
N MET A 70 -3.60 -7.11 6.41
CA MET A 70 -2.93 -8.42 6.56
C MET A 70 -2.14 -8.55 7.87
N TYR A 71 -1.53 -7.46 8.34
CA TYR A 71 -0.84 -7.48 9.63
C TYR A 71 -1.82 -7.58 10.82
N ARG A 72 -3.00 -6.94 10.72
CA ARG A 72 -4.02 -6.96 11.79
C ARG A 72 -4.89 -8.21 11.80
N THR A 73 -5.00 -8.93 10.69
CA THR A 73 -5.75 -10.19 10.61
C THR A 73 -4.81 -11.38 10.77
N PRO A 74 -4.92 -12.18 11.84
CA PRO A 74 -4.24 -13.48 11.87
C PRO A 74 -4.78 -14.36 10.73
N PRO A 75 -3.96 -15.26 10.16
CA PRO A 75 -4.42 -16.19 9.13
C PRO A 75 -5.65 -16.95 9.62
N PRO A 76 -6.68 -17.16 8.77
CA PRO A 76 -7.83 -17.95 9.15
C PRO A 76 -7.37 -19.37 9.53
N GLU A 77 -8.00 -19.95 10.54
CA GLU A 77 -7.82 -21.36 10.85
C GLU A 77 -8.19 -22.19 9.62
N ALA A 78 -7.41 -23.24 9.35
CA ALA A 78 -7.74 -24.16 8.27
C ALA A 78 -9.12 -24.77 8.57
N TRP A 79 -9.96 -24.89 7.55
CA TRP A 79 -11.26 -25.54 7.68
C TRP A 79 -11.04 -26.98 8.12
N ASP A 80 -11.43 -27.31 9.35
CA ASP A 80 -11.49 -28.68 9.80
C ASP A 80 -12.79 -29.27 9.28
N PHE A 81 -12.70 -30.23 8.36
CA PHE A 81 -13.89 -30.83 7.74
C PHE A 81 -14.66 -31.73 8.74
N GLU A 82 -14.03 -32.13 9.85
CA GLU A 82 -14.66 -32.94 10.90
C GLU A 82 -15.73 -32.13 11.68
N ASP A 83 -15.52 -30.82 11.89
CA ASP A 83 -16.51 -29.93 12.55
C ASP A 83 -17.82 -29.76 11.74
N PHE A 84 -17.78 -29.99 10.43
CA PHE A 84 -18.96 -29.93 9.55
C PHE A 84 -19.79 -31.22 9.54
N GLU A 85 -19.20 -32.35 9.94
CA GLU A 85 -19.92 -33.62 10.06
C GLU A 85 -20.70 -33.68 11.38
N ASP A 86 -20.13 -33.21 12.49
CA ASP A 86 -20.81 -33.21 13.80
C ASP A 86 -22.05 -32.30 13.80
N SER A 87 -21.98 -31.13 13.17
CA SER A 87 -23.11 -30.18 13.08
C SER A 87 -24.30 -30.68 12.24
N ASN A 88 -24.09 -31.57 11.26
CA ASN A 88 -25.18 -32.20 10.50
C ASN A 88 -25.82 -33.39 11.22
N THR A 89 -25.13 -33.97 12.19
CA THR A 89 -25.59 -35.15 12.92
C THR A 89 -26.43 -34.78 14.13
N GLU A 90 -26.24 -33.59 14.72
CA GLU A 90 -27.05 -33.07 15.82
C GLU A 90 -28.41 -32.46 15.40
N GLU A 91 -28.64 -32.23 14.10
CA GLU A 91 -29.90 -31.66 13.57
C GLU A 91 -30.93 -32.72 13.10
N ASN A 92 -30.67 -34.03 13.31
CA ASN A 92 -31.60 -35.13 12.97
C ASN A 92 -32.13 -35.89 14.19
#